data_AF-A0A7L2UAW7-F1
#
_entry.id   AF-A0A7L2UAW7-F1
#
_cell.length_a   1.000
_cell.length_b   1.000
_cell.length_c   1.000
_cell.angle_alpha   90.00
_cell.angle_beta   90.00
_cell.angle_gamma   90.00
#
_symmetry.space_group_name_H-M   'P 1'
#
loop_
_entity.id
_entity.type
_entity.pdbx_description
1 polymer ?
#
loop_
_entity_poly.entity_id
_entity_poly.type
_entity_poly.pdbx_seq_one_letter_code
_entity_poly.pdbx_strand_id
1 'polypeptide(L)'
;MAALFTGKVLMANRERDEVETERELGRALENKVLLLYFGSGQCPRCRQFSPLLKDFFLRLTDEFYVERASQLVLVYVSRDETEEQQSAFLRTMPKRWLAVPFGDTFKRELELRFAVSEVPAVVVLKPNGEVIVGNAVEEIRRMGPACFRNWQEAAELVDRNFLLAEDFDDWSRRSITDPIRRLKYKLDKKTEMKNKERKEEGEESS
;
A
#
# COMPACT_ATOMS: atom_id res chain seq x y z
N MET A 1 -11.23 9.90 8.42
CA MET A 1 -10.73 9.60 7.06
C MET A 1 -11.83 9.51 6.02
N ALA A 2 -12.96 8.84 6.31
CA ALA A 2 -14.12 8.84 5.40
C ALA A 2 -14.58 10.27 5.01
N ALA A 3 -14.57 11.20 5.97
CA ALA A 3 -14.89 12.62 5.73
C ALA A 3 -14.01 13.32 4.67
N LEU A 4 -12.75 12.89 4.49
CA LEU A 4 -11.86 13.47 3.48
C LEU A 4 -12.29 13.12 2.06
N PHE A 5 -12.94 11.97 1.89
CA PHE A 5 -13.40 11.44 0.59
C PHE A 5 -14.93 11.36 0.50
N THR A 6 -15.66 12.01 1.40
CA THR A 6 -17.13 12.05 1.35
C THR A 6 -17.60 12.66 0.04
N GLY A 7 -18.44 11.94 -0.69
CA GLY A 7 -18.90 12.33 -2.03
C GLY A 7 -17.81 12.37 -3.11
N LYS A 8 -16.63 11.77 -2.88
CA LYS A 8 -15.54 11.65 -3.86
C LYS A 8 -15.44 10.22 -4.38
N VAL A 9 -15.01 10.07 -5.62
CA VAL A 9 -14.79 8.78 -6.26
C VAL A 9 -13.29 8.54 -6.39
N LEU A 10 -12.84 7.34 -6.01
CA LEU A 10 -11.48 6.89 -6.26
C LEU A 10 -11.51 5.72 -7.24
N MET A 11 -10.54 5.68 -8.14
CA MET A 11 -10.36 4.59 -9.09
C MET A 11 -9.44 3.54 -8.48
N ALA A 12 -9.84 2.28 -8.50
CA ALA A 12 -8.93 1.19 -8.20
C ALA A 12 -8.02 0.96 -9.41
N ASN A 13 -6.77 0.56 -9.15
CA ASN A 13 -5.82 0.16 -10.18
C ASN A 13 -6.12 -1.26 -10.75
N ARG A 14 -7.39 -1.55 -11.00
CA ARG A 14 -7.86 -2.79 -11.63
C ARG A 14 -8.31 -2.46 -13.05
N GLU A 15 -8.01 -3.36 -13.99
CA GLU A 15 -8.57 -3.27 -15.33
C GLU A 15 -10.08 -3.51 -15.22
N ARG A 16 -10.85 -2.41 -15.27
CA ARG A 16 -12.32 -2.35 -15.42
C ARG A 16 -13.18 -2.74 -14.21
N ASP A 17 -12.97 -2.14 -13.05
CA ASP A 17 -14.07 -1.93 -12.08
C ASP A 17 -13.81 -0.59 -11.36
N GLU A 18 -14.68 0.38 -11.61
CA GLU A 18 -14.79 1.58 -10.78
C GLU A 18 -15.04 1.13 -9.33
N VAL A 19 -14.41 1.77 -8.33
CA VAL A 19 -14.83 1.54 -6.94
C VAL A 19 -16.12 2.35 -6.78
N GLU A 20 -17.24 1.68 -7.09
CA GLU A 20 -18.48 2.30 -7.55
C GLU A 20 -19.31 2.93 -6.41
N THR A 21 -18.96 2.74 -5.14
CA THR A 21 -19.75 3.32 -4.04
C THR A 21 -18.92 3.84 -2.87
N GLU A 22 -19.36 4.98 -2.32
CA GLU A 22 -18.86 5.60 -1.08
C GLU A 22 -18.75 4.60 0.09
N ARG A 23 -19.61 3.58 0.10
CA ARG A 23 -19.62 2.49 1.10
C ARG A 23 -18.39 1.59 0.99
N GLU A 24 -17.99 1.21 -0.22
CA GLU A 24 -16.80 0.39 -0.44
C GLU A 24 -15.53 1.16 -0.12
N LEU A 25 -15.49 2.45 -0.48
CA LEU A 25 -14.37 3.32 -0.12
C LEU A 25 -14.26 3.50 1.40
N GLY A 26 -15.40 3.69 2.08
CA GLY A 26 -15.47 3.74 3.54
C GLY A 26 -14.83 2.52 4.18
N ARG A 27 -15.24 1.30 3.77
CA ARG A 27 -14.65 0.04 4.25
C ARG A 27 -13.17 -0.10 3.89
N ALA A 28 -12.78 0.34 2.69
CA ALA A 28 -11.41 0.24 2.23
C ALA A 28 -10.47 1.07 3.11
N LEU A 29 -10.92 2.25 3.56
CA LEU A 29 -10.15 3.22 4.34
C LEU A 29 -10.33 3.09 5.87
N GLU A 30 -11.36 2.39 6.32
CA GLU A 30 -11.67 2.27 7.74
C GLU A 30 -10.57 1.57 8.53
N ASN A 31 -10.18 2.15 9.67
CA ASN A 31 -9.15 1.64 10.59
C ASN A 31 -7.80 1.34 9.91
N LYS A 32 -7.40 2.17 8.94
CA LYS A 32 -6.12 2.07 8.24
C LYS A 32 -5.39 3.40 8.17
N VAL A 33 -4.06 3.32 8.15
CA VAL A 33 -3.18 4.43 7.79
C VAL A 33 -3.30 4.64 6.27
N LEU A 34 -3.44 5.90 5.86
CA LEU A 34 -3.52 6.27 4.45
C LEU A 34 -2.26 7.00 4.01
N LEU A 35 -1.70 6.56 2.89
CA LEU A 35 -0.61 7.23 2.18
C LEU A 35 -1.22 7.95 0.98
N LEU A 36 -1.14 9.28 0.98
CA LEU A 36 -1.38 10.09 -0.20
C LEU A 36 -0.04 10.27 -0.92
N TYR A 37 0.13 9.59 -2.04
CA TYR A 37 1.32 9.71 -2.86
C TYR A 37 1.09 10.71 -3.99
N PHE A 38 1.77 11.84 -3.91
CA PHE A 38 1.79 12.87 -4.96
C PHE A 38 2.98 12.63 -5.87
N GLY A 39 2.73 12.40 -7.15
CA GLY A 39 3.78 12.07 -8.10
C GLY A 39 3.36 12.25 -9.55
N SER A 40 4.33 12.08 -10.44
CA SER A 40 4.13 12.01 -11.88
C SER A 40 5.08 10.99 -12.49
N GLY A 41 4.61 10.24 -13.49
CA GLY A 41 5.40 9.29 -14.27
C GLY A 41 6.53 9.95 -15.07
N GLN A 42 6.41 11.24 -15.41
CA GLN A 42 7.45 11.98 -16.13
C GLN A 42 8.53 12.57 -15.22
N CYS A 43 8.22 12.76 -13.92
CA CYS A 43 9.15 13.36 -12.98
C CYS A 43 10.34 12.40 -12.68
N PRO A 44 11.61 12.80 -12.92
CA PRO A 44 12.78 11.95 -12.68
C PRO A 44 12.90 11.48 -11.23
N ARG A 45 12.66 12.37 -10.26
CA ARG A 45 12.70 12.04 -8.83
C ARG A 45 11.61 11.04 -8.45
N CYS A 46 10.41 11.18 -9.04
CA CYS A 46 9.31 10.23 -8.84
C CYS A 46 9.63 8.86 -9.45
N ARG A 47 10.26 8.79 -10.63
CA ARG A 47 10.66 7.51 -11.25
C ARG A 47 11.67 6.73 -10.41
N GLN A 48 12.55 7.41 -9.69
CA GLN A 48 13.49 6.77 -8.76
C GLN A 48 12.80 6.31 -7.47
N PHE A 49 11.83 7.07 -6.97
CA PHE A 49 11.16 6.77 -5.70
C PHE A 49 10.02 5.75 -5.84
N SER A 50 9.29 5.74 -6.95
CA SER A 50 8.10 4.90 -7.14
C SER A 50 8.39 3.39 -7.00
N PRO A 51 9.51 2.84 -7.49
CA PRO A 51 9.89 1.44 -7.24
C PRO A 51 10.11 1.14 -5.75
N LEU A 52 10.71 2.08 -5.00
CA LEU A 52 10.90 1.94 -3.56
C LEU A 52 9.56 1.95 -2.81
N LEU A 53 8.66 2.86 -3.18
CA LEU A 53 7.31 2.92 -2.61
C LEU A 53 6.49 1.67 -2.93
N LYS A 54 6.64 1.12 -4.15
CA LYS A 54 6.04 -0.15 -4.54
C LYS A 54 6.53 -1.31 -3.68
N ASP A 55 7.86 -1.46 -3.52
CA ASP A 55 8.46 -2.50 -2.68
C ASP A 55 8.02 -2.36 -1.21
N PHE A 56 8.05 -1.12 -0.68
CA PHE A 56 7.55 -0.80 0.66
C PHE A 56 6.11 -1.28 0.85
N PHE A 57 5.22 -0.94 -0.09
CA PHE A 57 3.81 -1.31 0.00
C PHE A 57 3.63 -2.83 -0.09
N LEU A 58 4.33 -3.50 -0.99
CA LEU A 58 4.24 -4.96 -1.14
C LEU A 58 4.73 -5.69 0.11
N ARG A 59 5.84 -5.27 0.70
CA ARG A 59 6.38 -5.87 1.93
C ARG A 59 5.44 -5.77 3.12
N LEU A 60 4.57 -4.76 3.14
CA LEU A 60 3.61 -4.55 4.22
C LEU A 60 2.25 -5.20 3.97
N THR A 61 1.93 -5.55 2.72
CA THR A 61 0.55 -5.92 2.35
C THR A 61 0.43 -7.26 1.63
N ASP A 62 1.50 -7.78 1.05
CA ASP A 62 1.48 -9.02 0.28
C ASP A 62 1.76 -10.24 1.17
N GLU A 63 0.98 -11.29 0.95
CA GLU A 63 1.06 -12.57 1.67
C GLU A 63 2.42 -13.25 1.59
N PHE A 64 3.20 -12.93 0.54
CA PHE A 64 4.56 -13.44 0.41
C PHE A 64 5.48 -12.93 1.52
N TYR A 65 5.26 -11.71 2.01
CA TYR A 65 6.13 -11.06 2.99
C TYR A 65 5.57 -11.07 4.41
N VAL A 66 4.23 -11.00 4.55
CA VAL A 66 3.57 -10.89 5.86
C VAL A 66 2.43 -11.89 6.00
N GLU A 67 2.24 -12.40 7.22
CA GLU A 67 1.12 -13.29 7.55
C GLU A 67 -0.22 -12.56 7.65
N ARG A 68 -0.20 -11.24 7.77
CA ARG A 68 -1.38 -10.38 7.76
C ARG A 68 -1.05 -9.10 7.02
N ALA A 69 -1.92 -8.68 6.10
CA ALA A 69 -1.77 -7.38 5.47
C ALA A 69 -1.85 -6.27 6.53
N SER A 70 -0.86 -5.39 6.53
CA SER A 70 -0.85 -4.18 7.34
C SER A 70 -2.12 -3.35 7.09
N GLN A 71 -2.57 -2.65 8.13
CA GLN A 71 -3.68 -1.70 8.06
C GLN A 71 -3.28 -0.43 7.30
N LEU A 72 -3.03 -0.59 5.99
CA LEU A 72 -2.42 0.40 5.11
C LEU A 72 -3.20 0.52 3.80
N VAL A 73 -3.43 1.76 3.36
CA VAL A 73 -3.97 2.08 2.04
C VAL A 73 -3.10 3.14 1.38
N LEU A 74 -2.98 3.08 0.06
CA LEU A 74 -2.27 4.07 -0.73
C LEU A 74 -3.19 4.61 -1.81
N VAL A 75 -3.29 5.94 -1.87
CA VAL A 75 -4.01 6.69 -2.89
C VAL A 75 -3.01 7.53 -3.68
N TYR A 76 -2.96 7.30 -4.99
CA TYR A 76 -2.15 8.05 -5.93
C TYR A 76 -2.88 9.33 -6.35
N VAL A 77 -2.21 10.46 -6.14
CA VAL A 77 -2.61 11.77 -6.61
C VAL A 77 -1.66 12.17 -7.75
N SER A 78 -2.12 11.94 -8.97
CA SER A 78 -1.34 12.21 -10.18
C SER A 78 -1.23 13.71 -10.45
N ARG A 79 0.01 14.17 -10.63
CA ARG A 79 0.40 15.47 -11.23
C ARG A 79 0.82 15.32 -12.69
N ASP A 80 0.40 14.23 -13.34
CA ASP A 80 0.67 14.00 -14.76
C ASP A 80 -0.10 14.99 -15.62
N GLU A 81 0.40 15.25 -16.84
CA GLU A 81 -0.24 16.20 -17.76
C GLU A 81 -1.35 15.56 -18.58
N THR A 82 -1.35 14.23 -18.71
CA THR A 82 -2.37 13.49 -19.47
C THR A 82 -2.85 12.24 -18.75
N GLU A 83 -4.07 11.82 -19.06
CA GLU A 83 -4.70 10.61 -18.49
C GLU A 83 -3.90 9.35 -18.84
N GLU A 84 -3.35 9.29 -20.06
CA GLU A 84 -2.55 8.15 -20.52
C GLU A 84 -1.29 7.97 -19.67
N GLN A 85 -0.67 9.08 -19.23
CA GLN A 85 0.50 9.03 -18.35
C GLN A 85 0.13 8.48 -16.97
N GLN A 86 -0.98 8.97 -16.38
CA GLN A 86 -1.49 8.45 -15.12
C GLN A 86 -1.81 6.95 -15.24
N SER A 87 -2.50 6.54 -16.31
CA SER A 87 -2.86 5.15 -16.56
C SER A 87 -1.64 4.26 -16.77
N ALA A 88 -0.66 4.71 -17.57
CA ALA A 88 0.58 3.99 -17.80
C ALA A 88 1.39 3.81 -16.49
N PHE A 89 1.44 4.83 -15.65
CA PHE A 89 2.08 4.74 -14.34
C PHE A 89 1.37 3.70 -13.45
N LEU A 90 0.05 3.81 -13.32
CA LEU A 90 -0.75 2.91 -12.49
C LEU A 90 -0.62 1.45 -12.93
N ARG A 91 -0.57 1.15 -14.23
CA ARG A 91 -0.33 -0.20 -14.75
C ARG A 91 0.95 -0.87 -14.24
N THR A 92 1.96 -0.09 -13.84
CA THR A 92 3.22 -0.61 -13.28
C THR A 92 3.15 -0.84 -11.76
N MET A 93 2.10 -0.34 -11.10
CA MET A 93 1.92 -0.34 -9.65
C MET A 93 1.00 -1.49 -9.17
N PRO A 94 1.01 -1.83 -7.88
CA PRO A 94 0.14 -2.88 -7.33
C PRO A 94 -1.35 -2.59 -7.57
N LYS A 95 -2.14 -3.64 -7.83
CA LYS A 95 -3.59 -3.55 -8.08
C LYS A 95 -4.41 -3.05 -6.87
N ARG A 96 -3.81 -3.04 -5.68
CA ARG A 96 -4.41 -2.57 -4.43
C ARG A 96 -4.31 -1.05 -4.26
N TRP A 97 -3.55 -0.38 -5.12
CA TRP A 97 -3.47 1.08 -5.09
C TRP A 97 -4.76 1.68 -5.60
N LEU A 98 -5.18 2.74 -4.92
CA LEU A 98 -6.26 3.61 -5.35
C LEU A 98 -5.66 4.84 -6.04
N ALA A 99 -6.45 5.53 -6.84
CA ALA A 99 -6.03 6.75 -7.51
C ALA A 99 -7.18 7.74 -7.63
N VAL A 100 -6.87 9.03 -7.59
CA VAL A 100 -7.85 10.08 -7.89
C VAL A 100 -8.04 10.16 -9.42
N PRO A 101 -9.29 10.23 -9.94
CA PRO A 101 -9.57 10.38 -11.38
C PRO A 101 -8.80 11.54 -12.02
N PHE A 102 -8.34 11.39 -13.27
CA PHE A 102 -7.37 12.30 -13.87
C PHE A 102 -7.82 13.78 -13.85
N GLY A 103 -9.08 14.04 -14.21
CA GLY A 103 -9.67 15.37 -14.27
C GLY A 103 -10.35 15.86 -12.98
N ASP A 104 -10.23 15.14 -11.85
CA ASP A 104 -10.91 15.55 -10.62
C ASP A 104 -10.21 16.74 -9.96
N THR A 105 -10.98 17.82 -9.74
CA THR A 105 -10.56 19.02 -8.99
C THR A 105 -10.04 18.70 -7.59
N PHE A 106 -10.44 17.56 -7.02
CA PHE A 106 -10.02 17.09 -5.72
C PHE A 106 -8.50 16.90 -5.60
N LYS A 107 -7.80 16.60 -6.70
CA LYS A 107 -6.33 16.54 -6.71
C LYS A 107 -5.70 17.84 -6.20
N ARG A 108 -6.18 18.98 -6.72
CA ARG A 108 -5.69 20.31 -6.34
C ARG A 108 -6.09 20.67 -4.91
N GLU A 109 -7.28 20.26 -4.47
CA GLU A 109 -7.71 20.43 -3.09
C GLU A 109 -6.76 19.70 -2.12
N LEU A 110 -6.39 18.46 -2.43
CA LEU A 110 -5.45 17.67 -1.63
C LEU A 110 -4.06 18.31 -1.59
N GLU A 111 -3.54 18.77 -2.72
CA GLU A 111 -2.24 19.46 -2.80
C GLU A 111 -2.20 20.70 -1.89
N LEU A 112 -3.23 21.54 -1.96
CA LEU A 112 -3.34 22.75 -1.15
C LEU A 112 -3.52 22.42 0.34
N ARG A 113 -4.40 21.47 0.65
CA ARG A 113 -4.75 21.08 2.03
C ARG A 113 -3.55 20.53 2.79
N PHE A 114 -2.70 19.77 2.11
CA PHE A 114 -1.50 19.16 2.71
C PHE A 114 -0.21 19.93 2.38
N ALA A 115 -0.31 21.14 1.83
CA ALA A 115 0.81 22.02 1.51
C ALA A 115 1.91 21.33 0.67
N VAL A 116 1.50 20.52 -0.32
CA VAL A 116 2.43 19.79 -1.19
C VAL A 116 2.89 20.71 -2.32
N SER A 117 4.11 21.23 -2.19
CA SER A 117 4.75 22.08 -3.21
C SER A 117 5.50 21.28 -4.28
N GLU A 118 6.25 20.26 -3.86
CA GLU A 118 7.14 19.48 -4.72
C GLU A 118 6.78 17.99 -4.73
N VAL A 119 7.14 17.30 -5.82
CA VAL A 119 6.99 15.84 -5.96
C VAL A 119 8.35 15.15 -6.17
N PRO A 120 8.56 13.92 -5.66
CA PRO A 120 7.59 13.08 -4.96
C PRO A 120 7.30 13.56 -3.53
N ALA A 121 6.06 13.41 -3.08
CA ALA A 121 5.66 13.61 -1.69
C ALA A 121 4.71 12.49 -1.24
N VAL A 122 4.89 12.02 0.00
CA VAL A 122 4.00 11.02 0.61
C VAL A 122 3.47 11.58 1.91
N VAL A 123 2.20 11.97 1.94
CA VAL A 123 1.54 12.42 3.18
C VAL A 123 0.95 11.18 3.86
N VAL A 124 1.25 11.01 5.15
CA VAL A 124 0.77 9.89 5.96
C VAL A 124 -0.32 10.39 6.89
N LEU A 125 -1.50 9.77 6.80
CA LEU A 125 -2.69 10.16 7.55
C LEU A 125 -3.18 9.04 8.47
N LYS A 126 -3.64 9.42 9.66
CA LYS A 126 -4.34 8.54 10.62
C LYS A 126 -5.75 8.20 10.12
N PRO A 127 -6.39 7.11 10.60
CA PRO A 127 -7.78 6.79 10.26
C PRO A 127 -8.81 7.91 10.56
N ASN A 128 -8.52 8.83 11.48
CA ASN A 128 -9.37 10.00 11.74
C ASN A 128 -9.23 11.09 10.64
N GLY A 129 -8.14 11.09 9.86
CA GLY A 129 -7.82 12.08 8.82
C GLY A 129 -6.74 13.08 9.21
N GLU A 130 -6.20 13.01 10.42
CA GLU A 130 -5.09 13.84 10.88
C GLU A 130 -3.78 13.42 10.23
N VAL A 131 -2.87 14.39 10.06
CA VAL A 131 -1.54 14.15 9.50
C VAL A 131 -0.62 13.56 10.57
N ILE A 132 -0.01 12.42 10.27
CA ILE A 132 1.10 11.86 11.03
C ILE A 132 2.41 12.47 10.52
N VAL A 133 2.61 12.42 9.19
CA VAL A 133 3.82 12.91 8.51
C VAL A 133 3.42 13.67 7.25
N GLY A 134 3.89 14.91 7.11
CA GLY A 134 3.62 15.76 5.94
C GLY A 134 4.38 15.33 4.68
N ASN A 135 5.58 14.76 4.83
CA ASN A 135 6.30 14.13 3.71
C ASN A 135 7.20 12.99 4.19
N ALA A 136 6.77 11.74 3.95
CA ALA A 136 7.44 10.53 4.40
C ALA A 136 8.47 9.96 3.40
N VAL A 137 8.78 10.66 2.30
CA VAL A 137 9.70 10.14 1.25
C VAL A 137 11.06 9.75 1.83
N GLU A 138 11.66 10.62 2.64
CA GLU A 138 12.98 10.34 3.24
C GLU A 138 12.90 9.28 4.35
N GLU A 139 11.78 9.22 5.09
CA GLU A 139 11.57 8.20 6.11
C GLU A 139 11.46 6.80 5.49
N ILE A 140 10.70 6.67 4.39
CA ILE A 140 10.57 5.44 3.61
C ILE A 140 11.92 5.03 3.01
N ARG A 141 12.68 5.98 2.45
CA ARG A 141 14.01 5.71 1.88
C ARG A 141 14.98 5.18 2.91
N ARG A 142 15.00 5.77 4.11
CA ARG A 142 15.98 5.46 5.15
C ARG A 142 15.61 4.20 5.93
N MET A 143 14.33 4.04 6.29
CA MET A 143 13.88 3.00 7.22
C MET A 143 13.12 1.85 6.54
N GLY A 144 12.70 2.02 5.28
CA GLY A 144 11.90 1.03 4.59
C GLY A 144 10.62 0.67 5.37
N PRO A 145 10.16 -0.59 5.32
CA PRO A 145 8.94 -1.03 6.01
C PRO A 145 8.91 -0.78 7.52
N ALA A 146 10.08 -0.61 8.16
CA ALA A 146 10.16 -0.43 9.61
C ALA A 146 9.54 0.90 10.09
N CYS A 147 9.49 1.95 9.27
CA CYS A 147 8.84 3.20 9.65
C CYS A 147 7.33 3.05 9.86
N PHE A 148 6.70 2.05 9.21
CA PHE A 148 5.28 1.82 9.35
C PHE A 148 4.86 1.56 10.80
N ARG A 149 5.73 0.93 11.60
CA ARG A 149 5.48 0.69 13.03
C ARG A 149 5.26 2.00 13.80
N ASN A 150 6.06 3.03 13.51
CA ASN A 150 5.91 4.34 14.13
C ASN A 150 4.57 4.98 13.74
N TRP A 151 4.16 4.83 12.48
CA TRP A 151 2.88 5.37 12.01
C TRP A 151 1.68 4.61 12.58
N GLN A 152 1.80 3.29 12.75
CA GLN A 152 0.77 2.49 13.42
C GLN A 152 0.58 2.93 14.87
N GLU A 153 1.68 3.13 15.60
CA GLU A 153 1.66 3.61 16.99
C GLU A 153 1.07 5.02 17.07
N ALA A 154 1.50 5.94 16.22
CA ALA A 154 0.95 7.30 16.17
C ALA A 154 -0.53 7.35 15.75
N ALA A 155 -0.99 6.36 14.98
CA ALA A 155 -2.39 6.20 14.60
C ALA A 155 -3.23 5.47 15.67
N GLU A 156 -2.63 5.08 16.79
CA GLU A 156 -3.27 4.30 17.87
C GLU A 156 -3.96 3.02 17.33
N LEU A 157 -3.40 2.45 16.26
CA LEU A 157 -3.95 1.24 15.67
C LEU A 157 -3.53 0.02 16.48
N VAL A 158 -4.51 -0.66 17.07
CA VAL A 158 -4.28 -1.94 17.72
C VAL A 158 -3.96 -3.00 16.65
N ASP A 159 -2.83 -3.68 16.84
CA ASP A 159 -2.44 -4.80 15.99
C ASP A 159 -3.50 -5.92 16.09
N ARG A 160 -4.07 -6.32 14.93
CA ARG A 160 -5.10 -7.37 14.83
C ARG A 160 -4.56 -8.78 14.99
N ASN A 161 -3.33 -8.94 15.48
CA ASN A 161 -2.73 -10.23 15.79
C ASN A 161 -3.53 -11.11 16.77
N PHE A 162 -4.51 -10.56 17.49
CA PHE A 162 -5.44 -11.32 18.34
C PHE A 162 -6.58 -12.02 17.58
N LEU A 163 -6.85 -11.66 16.31
CA LEU A 163 -7.80 -12.36 15.44
C LEU A 163 -7.07 -13.46 14.65
N LEU A 164 -7.78 -14.50 14.20
CA LEU A 164 -7.21 -15.45 13.24
C LEU A 164 -6.79 -14.70 11.95
N ALA A 165 -5.80 -15.22 11.22
CA ALA A 165 -5.27 -14.61 9.98
C ALA A 165 -6.24 -14.80 8.79
N GLU A 166 -7.51 -14.46 9.00
CA GLU A 166 -8.60 -14.52 8.02
C GLU A 166 -8.68 -13.23 7.17
N ASP A 167 -7.90 -12.19 7.52
CA ASP A 167 -8.00 -10.82 6.96
C ASP A 167 -7.42 -10.64 5.54
N PHE A 168 -7.04 -11.70 4.84
CA PHE A 168 -6.69 -11.58 3.41
C PHE A 168 -7.91 -11.53 2.49
N ASP A 169 -9.10 -11.88 2.97
CA ASP A 169 -10.33 -11.86 2.16
C ASP A 169 -11.19 -10.63 2.52
N ASP A 170 -11.42 -9.70 1.58
CA ASP A 170 -12.66 -9.70 0.77
C ASP A 170 -12.46 -9.19 -0.68
N TRP A 171 -11.23 -8.91 -1.13
CA TRP A 171 -10.98 -8.44 -2.52
C TRP A 171 -10.37 -9.49 -3.45
N SER A 172 -10.10 -10.69 -2.93
CA SER A 172 -9.73 -11.88 -3.69
C SER A 172 -10.91 -12.84 -3.80
N ARG A 173 -11.86 -12.55 -4.68
CA ARG A 173 -12.49 -13.67 -5.41
C ARG A 173 -11.42 -14.28 -6.32
N ARG A 174 -10.48 -15.04 -5.74
CA ARG A 174 -9.45 -15.78 -6.47
C ARG A 174 -9.91 -17.23 -6.66
N SER A 175 -9.43 -17.79 -7.76
CA SER A 175 -9.67 -19.16 -8.22
C SER A 175 -9.64 -20.20 -7.10
N ILE A 176 -10.50 -21.21 -7.19
CA ILE A 176 -10.67 -22.33 -6.25
C ILE A 176 -9.35 -23.06 -5.95
N THR A 177 -8.33 -22.93 -6.80
CA THR A 177 -7.03 -23.58 -6.63
C THR A 177 -5.99 -22.78 -5.82
N ASP A 178 -6.25 -21.51 -5.50
CA ASP A 178 -5.30 -20.63 -4.78
C ASP A 178 -4.95 -21.16 -3.38
N PRO A 179 -5.90 -21.71 -2.57
CA PRO A 179 -5.59 -22.30 -1.27
C PRO A 179 -4.61 -23.48 -1.36
N ILE A 180 -4.76 -24.33 -2.37
CA ILE A 180 -3.92 -25.52 -2.58
C ILE A 180 -2.50 -25.11 -2.99
N ARG A 181 -2.39 -24.09 -3.84
CA ARG A 181 -1.10 -23.56 -4.29
C ARG A 181 -0.31 -22.95 -3.13
N ARG A 182 -1.00 -22.23 -2.23
CA ARG A 182 -0.41 -21.61 -1.02
C ARG A 182 0.10 -22.64 -0.01
N LEU A 183 -0.65 -23.73 0.21
CA LEU A 183 -0.21 -24.85 1.06
C LEU A 183 1.08 -25.48 0.54
N LYS A 184 1.17 -25.68 -0.78
CA LYS A 184 2.36 -26.23 -1.42
C LYS A 184 3.59 -25.34 -1.20
N TYR A 185 3.48 -24.03 -1.46
CA TYR A 185 4.59 -23.09 -1.29
C TYR A 185 5.04 -22.94 0.18
N LYS A 186 4.11 -22.98 1.16
CA LYS A 186 4.48 -22.96 2.59
C LYS A 186 5.25 -24.21 3.00
N LEU A 187 4.91 -25.38 2.45
CA LEU A 187 5.62 -26.63 2.72
C LEU A 187 7.03 -26.61 2.15
N ASP A 188 7.18 -26.09 0.92
CA ASP A 188 8.47 -25.98 0.23
C ASP A 188 9.42 -25.06 1.03
N LYS A 189 8.94 -23.88 1.47
CA LYS A 189 9.73 -22.94 2.28
C LYS A 189 10.17 -23.53 3.64
N LYS A 190 9.28 -24.26 4.31
CA LYS A 190 9.60 -24.92 5.59
C LYS A 190 10.64 -26.03 5.40
N THR A 191 10.61 -26.70 4.26
CA THR A 191 11.58 -27.73 3.89
C THR A 191 12.95 -27.12 3.55
N GLU A 192 12.97 -25.99 2.85
CA GLU A 192 14.21 -25.25 2.55
C GLU A 192 14.89 -24.69 3.80
N MET A 193 14.14 -24.09 4.73
CA MET A 193 14.68 -23.61 6.01
C MET A 193 15.27 -24.76 6.83
N LYS A 194 14.56 -25.88 6.94
CA LYS A 194 15.02 -27.06 7.67
C LYS A 194 16.28 -27.68 7.05
N ASN A 195 16.41 -27.63 5.73
CA ASN A 195 17.61 -28.08 5.03
C ASN A 195 18.79 -27.13 5.19
N LYS A 196 18.53 -25.84 5.41
CA LYS A 196 19.56 -24.83 5.66
C LYS A 196 20.11 -24.93 7.10
N GLU A 197 19.22 -25.07 8.08
CA GLU A 197 19.59 -25.31 9.49
C GLU A 197 20.46 -26.58 9.65
N ARG A 198 20.08 -27.67 8.96
CA ARG A 198 20.88 -28.91 8.96
C ARG A 198 22.26 -28.80 8.33
N LYS A 199 22.46 -27.83 7.42
CA LYS A 199 23.78 -27.58 6.81
C LYS A 199 24.66 -26.75 7.74
N GLU A 200 24.07 -25.78 8.43
CA GLU A 200 24.78 -24.93 9.40
C GLU A 200 25.20 -25.74 10.64
N GLU A 201 24.37 -26.66 11.15
CA GLU A 201 24.74 -27.57 12.26
C GLU A 201 25.84 -28.58 11.88
N GLY A 202 25.95 -28.95 10.61
CA GLY A 202 26.98 -29.86 10.11
C GLY A 202 28.37 -29.22 9.96
N GLU A 203 28.42 -27.91 9.75
CA GLU A 203 29.68 -27.15 9.59
C GLU A 203 30.29 -26.72 10.94
N GLU A 204 29.49 -26.55 12.01
CA GLU A 204 30.01 -26.27 13.37
C GLU A 204 30.56 -27.52 14.10
N SER A 205 30.35 -28.72 13.54
CA SER A 205 30.71 -30.00 14.15
C SER A 205 32.01 -30.63 13.60
N SER A 206 32.71 -29.95 12.67
CA SER A 206 33.92 -30.46 11.99
C SER A 206 35.17 -29.65 12.30
#